data_AF-A0A1E8BAD5-F1
#
_entry.id   AF-A0A1E8BAD5-F1
#
_cell.length_a   1.000
_cell.length_b   1.000
_cell.length_c   1.000
_cell.angle_alpha   90.00
_cell.angle_beta   90.00
_cell.angle_gamma   90.00
#
_symmetry.space_group_name_H-M   'P 1'
#
loop_
_entity.id
_entity.type
_entity.pdbx_description
1 polymer ?
#
loop_
_entity_poly.entity_id
_entity_poly.type
_entity_poly.pdbx_seq_one_letter_code
_entity_poly.pdbx_strand_id
1 'polypeptide(L)'
;MEKRIVCLAGDGVGPEIMESAKEVLHMVERLYGHHFHLQDEYFGGAAIDLTGQPLPQRTLAACLASDAVLLGAVGGPRWDDAKERPEKGLLALRKGLGVFANVRPVTVESATAHLSPLKNVDEIDFVVVRELTGGIYFSYPKERTEESATDTLTYHRHEIERIVSYAFQLASKREKKVTSIDKANVLESSKLWRAVTEEVALRYPDVELEHILVDAAAMELIRNPGRFDVIVTENLFGDILSDEASVLAGSLGMLPSASHAENGPSLYEPIHGSAPDIAGENKANPIAMMRSVAMMLGQSFGLTREGYAIESAISAVLKSGKGTADIGGDATTTSFTKAVIQEMEEQALVGRGR
;
A
#
# COMPACT_ATOMS: atom_id res chain seq x y z
N MET A 1 -22.70 9.63 -4.55
CA MET A 1 -22.89 8.87 -3.27
C MET A 1 -22.31 9.67 -2.11
N GLU A 2 -22.66 9.34 -0.87
CA GLU A 2 -22.05 9.94 0.34
C GLU A 2 -21.17 8.92 1.05
N LYS A 3 -19.92 9.28 1.37
CA LYS A 3 -18.94 8.42 2.05
C LYS A 3 -18.13 9.19 3.08
N ARG A 4 -17.82 8.55 4.21
CA ARG A 4 -16.97 9.12 5.27
C ARG A 4 -15.56 8.55 5.17
N ILE A 5 -14.57 9.42 5.07
CA ILE A 5 -13.16 9.04 4.96
C ILE A 5 -12.43 9.69 6.13
N VAL A 6 -11.70 8.88 6.90
CA VAL A 6 -10.80 9.41 7.94
C VAL A 6 -9.43 9.63 7.31
N CYS A 7 -8.88 10.83 7.50
CA CYS A 7 -7.58 11.23 6.99
C CYS A 7 -6.57 11.29 8.15
N LEU A 8 -5.57 10.43 8.09
CA LEU A 8 -4.47 10.36 9.04
C LEU A 8 -3.21 10.89 8.33
N ALA A 9 -3.01 12.20 8.32
CA ALA A 9 -1.88 12.81 7.63
C ALA A 9 -0.52 12.29 8.15
N GLY A 10 -0.43 12.10 9.48
CA GLY A 10 0.76 11.60 10.15
C GLY A 10 1.92 12.59 10.15
N ASP A 11 3.13 12.12 9.81
CA ASP A 11 4.41 12.80 10.05
C ASP A 11 5.17 13.11 8.75
N GLY A 12 6.15 14.01 8.84
CA GLY A 12 7.06 14.37 7.74
C GLY A 12 6.30 14.94 6.53
N VAL A 13 6.47 14.32 5.35
CA VAL A 13 5.76 14.71 4.11
C VAL A 13 4.28 14.32 4.10
N GLY A 14 3.83 13.50 5.05
CA GLY A 14 2.47 12.97 5.13
C GLY A 14 1.37 14.04 4.97
N PRO A 15 1.43 15.19 5.70
CA PRO A 15 0.51 16.30 5.49
C PRO A 15 0.51 16.88 4.06
N GLU A 16 1.67 17.03 3.41
CA GLU A 16 1.75 17.62 2.06
C GLU A 16 1.07 16.72 1.01
N ILE A 17 1.33 15.42 1.06
CA ILE A 17 0.72 14.47 0.13
C ILE A 17 -0.76 14.22 0.46
N MET A 18 -1.16 14.31 1.74
CA MET A 18 -2.56 14.20 2.15
C MET A 18 -3.39 15.35 1.58
N GLU A 19 -2.88 16.58 1.56
CA GLU A 19 -3.58 17.68 0.90
C GLU A 19 -3.76 17.43 -0.60
N SER A 20 -2.77 16.83 -1.28
CA SER A 20 -2.93 16.40 -2.68
C SER A 20 -4.04 15.35 -2.84
N ALA A 21 -4.17 14.42 -1.91
CA ALA A 21 -5.25 13.44 -1.87
C ALA A 21 -6.63 14.10 -1.76
N LYS A 22 -6.75 15.11 -0.88
CA LYS A 22 -7.99 15.87 -0.67
C LYS A 22 -8.38 16.67 -1.91
N GLU A 23 -7.42 17.31 -2.58
CA GLU A 23 -7.67 18.04 -3.82
C GLU A 23 -8.18 17.11 -4.95
N VAL A 24 -7.59 15.91 -5.09
CA VAL A 24 -8.06 14.91 -6.06
C VAL A 24 -9.45 14.38 -5.72
N LEU A 25 -9.74 14.10 -4.45
CA LEU A 25 -11.09 13.72 -4.01
C LEU A 25 -12.12 14.79 -4.34
N HIS A 26 -11.79 16.07 -4.08
CA HIS A 26 -12.67 17.18 -4.44
C HIS A 26 -12.90 17.28 -5.96
N MET A 27 -11.87 17.00 -6.76
CA MET A 27 -12.02 16.92 -8.21
C MET A 27 -13.00 15.81 -8.62
N VAL A 28 -12.91 14.64 -7.99
CA VAL A 28 -13.85 13.53 -8.21
C VAL A 28 -15.27 13.92 -7.82
N GLU A 29 -15.50 14.58 -6.68
CA GLU A 29 -16.83 15.09 -6.29
C GLU A 29 -17.42 15.96 -7.41
N ARG A 30 -16.63 16.91 -7.92
CA ARG A 30 -17.06 17.89 -8.92
C ARG A 30 -17.35 17.25 -10.29
N LEU A 31 -16.54 16.28 -10.72
CA LEU A 31 -16.68 15.64 -12.03
C LEU A 31 -17.79 14.58 -12.06
N TYR A 32 -18.02 13.88 -10.94
CA TYR A 32 -18.87 12.68 -10.89
C TYR A 32 -20.10 12.79 -9.98
N GLY A 33 -20.26 13.87 -9.20
CA GLY A 33 -21.43 14.09 -8.35
C GLY A 33 -21.45 13.23 -7.08
N HIS A 34 -20.28 13.00 -6.49
CA HIS A 34 -20.14 12.35 -5.18
C HIS A 34 -19.92 13.38 -4.08
N HIS A 35 -20.08 12.95 -2.83
CA HIS A 35 -19.81 13.74 -1.63
C HIS A 35 -19.00 12.91 -0.64
N PHE A 36 -17.85 13.45 -0.25
CA PHE A 36 -16.91 12.81 0.66
C PHE A 36 -16.79 13.64 1.95
N HIS A 37 -17.20 13.06 3.07
CA HIS A 37 -17.01 13.64 4.40
C HIS A 37 -15.62 13.27 4.92
N LEU A 38 -14.67 14.18 4.74
CA LEU A 38 -13.30 14.02 5.21
C LEU A 38 -13.21 14.41 6.69
N GLN A 39 -12.67 13.52 7.51
CA GLN A 39 -12.43 13.75 8.93
C GLN A 39 -10.95 13.59 9.23
N ASP A 40 -10.26 14.69 9.53
CA ASP A 40 -8.88 14.66 9.98
C ASP A 40 -8.78 14.20 11.44
N GLU A 41 -7.88 13.26 11.72
CA GLU A 41 -7.54 12.82 13.09
C GLU A 41 -6.03 12.74 13.27
N TYR A 42 -5.55 12.96 14.50
CA TYR A 42 -4.13 12.87 14.81
C TYR A 42 -3.66 11.42 14.87
N PHE A 43 -2.48 11.17 14.30
CA PHE A 43 -1.84 9.85 14.28
C PHE A 43 -0.32 9.98 14.24
N GLY A 44 0.40 8.92 14.64
CA GLY A 44 1.87 8.88 14.58
C GLY A 44 2.56 9.80 15.59
N GLY A 45 3.68 10.38 15.19
CA GLY A 45 4.46 11.34 15.96
C GLY A 45 3.66 12.60 16.33
N ALA A 46 2.85 13.10 15.39
CA ALA A 46 1.93 14.21 15.64
C ALA A 46 0.94 13.89 16.79
N ALA A 47 0.44 12.66 16.88
CA ALA A 47 -0.41 12.26 18.00
C ALA A 47 0.37 12.09 19.31
N ILE A 48 1.62 11.59 19.25
CA ILE A 48 2.50 11.49 20.42
C ILE A 48 2.72 12.89 21.02
N ASP A 49 3.04 13.87 20.19
CA ASP A 49 3.30 15.24 20.64
C ASP A 49 2.08 15.88 21.34
N LEU A 50 0.86 15.58 20.87
CA LEU A 50 -0.37 16.13 21.44
C LEU A 50 -0.91 15.35 22.64
N THR A 51 -0.82 14.01 22.61
CA THR A 51 -1.58 13.14 23.52
C THR A 51 -0.71 12.16 24.30
N GLY A 52 0.57 12.07 23.96
CA GLY A 52 1.50 11.07 24.51
C GLY A 52 1.32 9.66 23.92
N GLN A 53 0.44 9.47 22.94
CA GLN A 53 0.16 8.17 22.31
C GLN A 53 0.17 8.28 20.77
N PRO A 54 0.72 7.29 20.04
CA PRO A 54 0.78 7.31 18.58
C PRO A 54 -0.56 6.99 17.92
N LEU A 55 -1.47 6.33 18.65
CA LEU A 55 -2.84 6.06 18.23
C LEU A 55 -3.79 6.38 19.39
N PRO A 56 -4.32 7.62 19.45
CA PRO A 56 -5.35 7.98 20.41
C PRO A 56 -6.60 7.12 20.22
N GLN A 57 -7.29 6.78 21.32
CA GLN A 57 -8.52 5.97 21.26
C GLN A 57 -9.59 6.60 20.37
N ARG A 58 -9.69 7.94 20.38
CA ARG A 58 -10.57 8.71 19.51
C ARG A 58 -10.29 8.44 18.03
N THR A 59 -9.01 8.45 17.63
CA THR A 59 -8.58 8.20 16.25
C THR A 59 -9.01 6.81 15.79
N LEU A 60 -8.77 5.78 16.61
CA LEU A 60 -9.19 4.41 16.28
C LEU A 60 -10.72 4.29 16.18
N ALA A 61 -11.46 4.92 17.10
CA ALA A 61 -12.92 4.92 17.07
C ALA A 61 -13.48 5.61 15.81
N ALA A 62 -12.87 6.72 15.38
CA ALA A 62 -13.23 7.38 14.12
C ALA A 62 -12.95 6.48 12.91
N CYS A 63 -11.77 5.84 12.87
CA CYS A 63 -11.39 4.92 11.79
C CYS A 63 -12.36 3.74 11.69
N LEU A 64 -12.78 3.15 12.82
CA LEU A 64 -13.76 2.05 12.83
C LEU A 64 -15.16 2.47 12.37
N ALA A 65 -15.50 3.76 12.49
CA ALA A 65 -16.79 4.33 12.12
C ALA A 65 -16.80 4.98 10.73
N SER A 66 -15.70 4.89 9.97
CA SER A 66 -15.59 5.42 8.61
C SER A 66 -15.88 4.34 7.55
N ASP A 67 -16.07 4.78 6.30
CA ASP A 67 -16.16 3.86 5.16
C ASP A 67 -14.76 3.45 4.65
N ALA A 68 -13.76 4.31 4.85
CA ALA A 68 -12.35 4.04 4.54
C ALA A 68 -11.41 4.94 5.37
N VAL A 69 -10.14 4.56 5.42
CA VAL A 69 -9.08 5.34 6.07
C VAL A 69 -7.99 5.64 5.03
N LEU A 70 -7.63 6.91 4.90
CA LEU A 70 -6.45 7.37 4.17
C LEU A 70 -5.35 7.69 5.19
N LEU A 71 -4.14 7.20 4.95
CA LEU A 71 -2.97 7.44 5.79
C LEU A 71 -1.83 7.99 4.91
N GLY A 72 -1.17 9.05 5.39
CA GLY A 72 -0.03 9.67 4.73
C GLY A 72 1.25 8.89 5.02
N ALA A 73 2.00 9.30 6.05
CA ALA A 73 3.20 8.59 6.48
C ALA A 73 3.38 8.73 7.98
N VAL A 74 4.19 7.87 8.61
CA VAL A 74 4.50 7.95 10.05
C VAL A 74 5.99 7.80 10.30
N GLY A 75 6.45 8.35 11.42
CA GLY A 75 7.83 8.20 11.88
C GLY A 75 8.70 9.42 11.64
N GLY A 76 9.90 9.39 12.24
CA GLY A 76 10.92 10.42 12.06
C GLY A 76 11.93 10.43 13.21
N PRO A 77 13.14 11.00 12.99
CA PRO A 77 14.25 10.94 13.94
C PRO A 77 13.92 11.46 15.35
N ARG A 78 12.92 12.34 15.45
CA ARG A 78 12.46 12.91 16.71
C ARG A 78 11.95 11.87 17.71
N TRP A 79 11.46 10.71 17.24
CA TRP A 79 10.83 9.70 18.08
C TRP A 79 11.59 8.36 18.13
N ASP A 80 12.83 8.29 17.63
CA ASP A 80 13.61 7.03 17.57
C ASP A 80 13.88 6.41 18.94
N ASP A 81 14.19 7.25 19.94
CA ASP A 81 14.42 6.85 21.33
C ASP A 81 13.17 7.01 22.22
N ALA A 82 12.02 7.35 21.64
CA ALA A 82 10.80 7.52 22.40
C ALA A 82 10.25 6.17 22.87
N LYS A 83 9.74 6.13 24.11
CA LYS A 83 9.07 4.94 24.66
C LYS A 83 7.87 4.52 23.82
N GLU A 84 7.10 5.50 23.38
CA GLU A 84 6.00 5.31 22.44
C GLU A 84 6.47 5.80 21.06
N ARG A 85 6.47 4.89 20.10
CA ARG A 85 6.97 5.13 18.73
C ARG A 85 5.83 5.25 17.73
N PRO A 86 5.93 6.10 16.69
CA PRO A 86 4.91 6.21 15.64
C PRO A 86 4.55 4.87 14.99
N GLU A 87 5.54 4.01 14.72
CA GLU A 87 5.35 2.72 14.06
C GLU A 87 4.52 1.75 14.91
N LYS A 88 4.60 1.86 16.24
CA LYS A 88 3.74 1.11 17.16
C LYS A 88 2.27 1.48 16.99
N GLY A 89 1.99 2.75 16.69
CA GLY A 89 0.64 3.22 16.33
C GLY A 89 0.14 2.58 15.04
N LEU A 90 0.98 2.44 14.02
CA LEU A 90 0.64 1.77 12.75
C LEU A 90 0.29 0.30 12.93
N LEU A 91 1.11 -0.44 13.68
CA LEU A 91 0.80 -1.84 14.01
C LEU A 91 -0.49 -1.96 14.82
N ALA A 92 -0.71 -1.06 15.79
CA ALA A 92 -1.93 -1.03 16.59
C ALA A 92 -3.18 -0.67 15.76
N LEU A 93 -3.07 0.27 14.81
CA LEU A 93 -4.14 0.65 13.91
C LEU A 93 -4.53 -0.51 13.00
N ARG A 94 -3.55 -1.14 12.35
CA ARG A 94 -3.77 -2.29 11.46
C ARG A 94 -4.45 -3.44 12.20
N LYS A 95 -3.98 -3.76 13.41
CA LYS A 95 -4.61 -4.76 14.28
C LYS A 95 -6.01 -4.35 14.74
N GLY A 96 -6.20 -3.08 15.11
CA GLY A 96 -7.47 -2.55 15.58
C GLY A 96 -8.56 -2.54 14.50
N LEU A 97 -8.19 -2.27 13.25
CA LEU A 97 -9.08 -2.38 12.09
C LEU A 97 -9.27 -3.82 11.60
N GLY A 98 -8.42 -4.76 12.03
CA GLY A 98 -8.44 -6.13 11.55
C GLY A 98 -8.03 -6.27 10.08
N VAL A 99 -7.25 -5.32 9.55
CA VAL A 99 -6.81 -5.32 8.14
C VAL A 99 -5.70 -6.34 7.91
N PHE A 100 -6.05 -7.58 7.57
CA PHE A 100 -5.13 -8.70 7.49
C PHE A 100 -4.39 -8.83 6.14
N ALA A 101 -4.95 -8.28 5.05
CA ALA A 101 -4.39 -8.42 3.71
C ALA A 101 -3.84 -7.08 3.23
N ASN A 102 -2.52 -6.95 3.17
CA ASN A 102 -1.86 -5.83 2.53
C ASN A 102 -1.63 -6.13 1.04
N VAL A 103 -2.07 -5.24 0.17
CA VAL A 103 -2.08 -5.36 -1.28
C VAL A 103 -1.23 -4.23 -1.84
N ARG A 104 -0.11 -4.61 -2.44
CA ARG A 104 0.87 -3.69 -3.04
C ARG A 104 1.00 -4.00 -4.53
N PRO A 105 0.28 -3.27 -5.41
CA PRO A 105 0.47 -3.41 -6.84
C PRO A 105 1.84 -2.85 -7.25
N VAL A 106 2.50 -3.56 -8.16
CA VAL A 106 3.82 -3.20 -8.69
C VAL A 106 3.67 -3.14 -10.20
N THR A 107 3.67 -1.92 -10.72
CA THR A 107 3.48 -1.65 -12.14
C THR A 107 4.64 -0.82 -12.69
N VAL A 108 5.21 -1.27 -13.79
CA VAL A 108 6.21 -0.52 -14.56
C VAL A 108 5.64 -0.25 -15.94
N GLU A 109 5.16 0.98 -16.15
CA GLU A 109 4.65 1.43 -17.44
C GLU A 109 5.82 1.78 -18.37
N SER A 110 5.61 1.68 -19.70
CA SER A 110 6.65 2.07 -20.67
C SER A 110 7.12 3.52 -20.50
N ALA A 111 6.25 4.41 -20.00
CA ALA A 111 6.58 5.81 -19.74
C ALA A 111 7.60 5.98 -18.60
N THR A 112 7.60 5.07 -17.62
CA THR A 112 8.48 5.11 -16.44
C THR A 112 9.51 3.98 -16.42
N ALA A 113 9.51 3.09 -17.41
CA ALA A 113 10.45 1.97 -17.49
C ALA A 113 11.93 2.40 -17.44
N HIS A 114 12.24 3.58 -17.97
CA HIS A 114 13.58 4.16 -17.93
C HIS A 114 14.06 4.58 -16.53
N LEU A 115 13.15 4.68 -15.55
CA LEU A 115 13.46 4.95 -14.15
C LEU A 115 13.84 3.67 -13.40
N SER A 116 13.50 2.50 -13.94
CA SER A 116 13.81 1.22 -13.30
C SER A 116 15.34 1.02 -13.23
N PRO A 117 15.88 0.50 -12.11
CA PRO A 117 17.30 0.16 -12.01
C PRO A 117 17.67 -1.08 -12.84
N LEU A 118 16.68 -1.87 -13.29
CA LEU A 118 16.90 -3.05 -14.10
C LEU A 118 17.10 -2.69 -15.58
N LYS A 119 17.90 -3.50 -16.29
CA LYS A 119 18.16 -3.31 -17.73
C LYS A 119 16.98 -3.84 -18.55
N ASN A 120 16.49 -3.03 -19.50
CA ASN A 120 15.46 -3.42 -20.47
C ASN A 120 14.22 -4.03 -19.79
N VAL A 121 13.60 -3.27 -18.90
CA VAL A 121 12.37 -3.68 -18.23
C VAL A 121 11.22 -3.61 -19.23
N ASP A 122 10.68 -4.78 -19.56
CA ASP A 122 9.38 -4.91 -20.20
C ASP A 122 8.26 -4.49 -19.22
N GLU A 123 7.02 -4.41 -19.70
CA GLU A 123 5.88 -4.11 -18.84
C GLU A 123 5.80 -5.11 -17.67
N ILE A 124 5.79 -4.59 -16.44
CA ILE A 124 5.62 -5.38 -15.22
C ILE A 124 4.26 -5.00 -14.65
N ASP A 125 3.43 -5.99 -14.33
CA ASP A 125 2.18 -5.82 -13.59
C ASP A 125 1.94 -7.06 -12.71
N PHE A 126 2.31 -6.96 -11.44
CA PHE A 126 1.96 -7.97 -10.45
C PHE A 126 1.54 -7.33 -9.14
N VAL A 127 0.95 -8.13 -8.26
CA VAL A 127 0.49 -7.68 -6.94
C VAL A 127 1.10 -8.54 -5.85
N VAL A 128 1.68 -7.90 -4.85
CA VAL A 128 2.11 -8.58 -3.61
C VAL A 128 0.97 -8.51 -2.60
N VAL A 129 0.48 -9.69 -2.19
CA VAL A 129 -0.49 -9.92 -1.12
C VAL A 129 0.27 -10.41 0.11
N ARG A 130 0.45 -9.52 1.08
CA ARG A 130 1.19 -9.74 2.32
C ARG A 130 0.22 -9.92 3.49
N GLU A 131 0.42 -10.96 4.29
CA GLU A 131 -0.27 -11.07 5.59
C GLU A 131 0.23 -9.95 6.54
N LEU A 132 -0.68 -9.21 7.17
CA LEU A 132 -0.35 -7.94 7.82
C LEU A 132 -0.48 -7.94 9.35
N THR A 133 -1.17 -8.91 9.94
CA THR A 133 -1.61 -8.87 11.35
C THR A 133 -1.06 -9.97 12.25
N GLY A 134 -0.31 -10.92 11.69
CA GLY A 134 0.29 -12.05 12.39
C GLY A 134 1.79 -12.17 12.13
N GLY A 135 2.30 -13.38 12.35
CA GLY A 135 3.71 -13.70 12.14
C GLY A 135 4.65 -13.07 13.17
N ILE A 136 5.93 -12.95 12.79
CA ILE A 136 7.02 -12.58 13.69
C ILE A 136 6.89 -11.19 14.31
N TYR A 137 6.10 -10.29 13.71
CA TYR A 137 5.89 -8.94 14.25
C TYR A 137 4.93 -8.90 15.43
N PHE A 138 3.97 -9.82 15.49
CA PHE A 138 2.89 -9.80 16.48
C PHE A 138 2.94 -10.96 17.48
N SER A 139 3.70 -12.00 17.16
CA SER A 139 3.83 -13.20 17.99
C SER A 139 4.75 -12.97 19.19
N TYR A 140 4.45 -13.67 20.29
CA TYR A 140 5.22 -13.69 21.53
C TYR A 140 5.64 -15.12 21.87
N PRO A 141 6.72 -15.34 22.64
CA PRO A 141 7.54 -14.33 23.33
C PRO A 141 8.42 -13.47 22.41
N LYS A 142 8.72 -12.25 22.90
CA LYS A 142 9.66 -11.26 22.33
C LYS A 142 10.49 -10.69 23.46
N GLU A 143 11.73 -11.13 23.58
CA GLU A 143 12.57 -10.85 24.75
C GLU A 143 14.00 -10.52 24.33
N ARG A 144 14.64 -9.61 25.07
CA ARG A 144 16.04 -9.23 24.88
C ARG A 144 16.73 -9.14 26.23
N THR A 145 17.84 -9.84 26.36
CA THR A 145 18.82 -9.74 27.46
C THR A 145 20.10 -9.11 26.92
N GLU A 146 21.14 -8.99 27.76
CA GLU A 146 22.45 -8.51 27.29
C GLU A 146 23.13 -9.51 26.32
N GLU A 147 22.85 -10.80 26.45
CA GLU A 147 23.54 -11.89 25.72
C GLU A 147 22.67 -12.58 24.65
N SER A 148 21.36 -12.35 24.64
CA SER A 148 20.44 -13.04 23.75
C SER A 148 19.18 -12.23 23.45
N ALA A 149 18.60 -12.49 22.27
CA ALA A 149 17.29 -11.99 21.88
C ALA A 149 16.46 -13.14 21.29
N THR A 150 15.14 -13.09 21.49
CA THR A 150 14.19 -14.05 20.93
C THR A 150 13.04 -13.30 20.28
N ASP A 151 12.73 -13.68 19.04
CA ASP A 151 11.51 -13.33 18.32
C ASP A 151 10.82 -14.62 17.88
N THR A 152 9.50 -14.69 18.08
CA THR A 152 8.71 -15.88 17.77
C THR A 152 7.98 -15.69 16.47
N LEU A 153 8.01 -16.67 15.56
CA LEU A 153 7.17 -16.70 14.35
C LEU A 153 6.06 -17.73 14.53
N THR A 154 4.83 -17.28 14.72
CA THR A 154 3.65 -18.15 14.80
C THR A 154 2.59 -17.70 13.82
N TYR A 155 1.99 -18.69 13.16
CA TYR A 155 0.76 -18.53 12.39
C TYR A 155 -0.22 -19.63 12.76
N HIS A 156 -1.47 -19.25 12.91
CA HIS A 156 -2.59 -20.18 12.99
C HIS A 156 -3.13 -20.45 11.57
N ARG A 157 -3.64 -21.66 11.38
CA ARG A 157 -4.23 -22.10 10.11
C ARG A 157 -5.23 -21.09 9.52
N HIS A 158 -6.12 -20.54 10.35
CA HIS A 158 -7.14 -19.59 9.87
C HIS A 158 -6.54 -18.27 9.36
N GLU A 159 -5.40 -17.83 9.90
CA GLU A 159 -4.71 -16.60 9.45
C GLU A 159 -4.12 -16.77 8.06
N ILE A 160 -3.58 -17.97 7.79
CA ILE A 160 -3.05 -18.36 6.47
C ILE A 160 -4.19 -18.55 5.48
N GLU A 161 -5.27 -19.23 5.90
CA GLU A 161 -6.40 -19.54 5.02
C GLU A 161 -7.05 -18.27 4.46
N ARG A 162 -7.29 -17.25 5.29
CA ARG A 162 -7.93 -16.01 4.86
C ARG A 162 -7.08 -15.20 3.86
N ILE A 163 -5.77 -15.09 4.09
CA ILE A 163 -4.88 -14.32 3.20
C ILE A 163 -4.66 -15.04 1.87
N VAL A 164 -4.50 -16.36 1.90
CA VAL A 164 -4.37 -17.16 0.69
C VAL A 164 -5.69 -17.13 -0.10
N SER A 165 -6.83 -17.30 0.56
CA SER A 165 -8.14 -17.20 -0.11
C SER A 165 -8.34 -15.83 -0.77
N TYR A 166 -7.94 -14.75 -0.11
CA TYR A 166 -7.95 -13.41 -0.69
C TYR A 166 -7.07 -13.33 -1.94
N ALA A 167 -5.84 -13.87 -1.90
CA ALA A 167 -4.93 -13.87 -3.04
C ALA A 167 -5.51 -14.64 -4.26
N PHE A 168 -6.13 -15.81 -4.03
CA PHE A 168 -6.80 -16.57 -5.09
C PHE A 168 -8.02 -15.83 -5.68
N GLN A 169 -8.81 -15.15 -4.85
CA GLN A 169 -9.93 -14.32 -5.32
C GLN A 169 -9.44 -13.14 -6.16
N LEU A 170 -8.31 -12.54 -5.80
CA LEU A 170 -7.67 -11.47 -6.56
C LEU A 170 -7.15 -12.01 -7.91
N ALA A 171 -6.39 -13.11 -7.89
CA ALA A 171 -5.84 -13.74 -9.09
C ALA A 171 -6.94 -14.18 -10.07
N SER A 172 -8.10 -14.62 -9.57
CA SER A 172 -9.26 -14.99 -10.40
C SER A 172 -9.79 -13.84 -11.27
N LYS A 173 -9.47 -12.58 -10.92
CA LYS A 173 -9.84 -11.36 -11.65
C LYS A 173 -8.67 -10.78 -12.46
N ARG A 174 -7.51 -11.44 -12.43
CA ARG A 174 -6.26 -11.08 -13.12
C ARG A 174 -5.86 -12.19 -14.08
N GLU A 175 -4.57 -12.54 -14.16
CA GLU A 175 -4.04 -13.57 -15.07
C GLU A 175 -4.20 -15.00 -14.54
N LYS A 176 -4.92 -15.16 -13.42
CA LYS A 176 -5.23 -16.45 -12.79
C LYS A 176 -3.97 -17.22 -12.39
N LYS A 177 -2.96 -16.53 -11.85
CA LYS A 177 -1.77 -17.18 -11.30
C LYS A 177 -1.43 -16.66 -9.90
N VAL A 178 -1.22 -17.60 -8.98
CA VAL A 178 -0.76 -17.35 -7.61
C VAL A 178 0.61 -17.97 -7.40
N THR A 179 1.56 -17.14 -6.96
CA THR A 179 2.88 -17.57 -6.48
C THR A 179 2.92 -17.47 -4.96
N SER A 180 2.88 -18.62 -4.28
CA SER A 180 3.03 -18.68 -2.83
C SER A 180 4.49 -18.73 -2.45
N ILE A 181 4.95 -17.73 -1.69
CA ILE A 181 6.34 -17.64 -1.24
C ILE A 181 6.46 -18.05 0.22
N ASP A 182 7.42 -18.93 0.52
CA ASP A 182 7.64 -19.45 1.87
C ASP A 182 9.12 -19.85 2.11
N LYS A 183 9.43 -20.44 3.27
CA LYS A 183 10.71 -21.11 3.55
C LYS A 183 10.51 -22.55 4.06
N ALA A 184 9.64 -23.32 3.40
CA ALA A 184 9.18 -24.64 3.86
C ALA A 184 10.30 -25.71 3.95
N ASN A 185 11.45 -25.46 3.31
CA ASN A 185 12.63 -26.33 3.47
C ASN A 185 13.31 -26.21 4.84
N VAL A 186 12.98 -25.19 5.64
CA VAL A 186 13.56 -24.96 6.97
C VAL A 186 12.49 -24.75 8.04
N LEU A 187 11.47 -23.92 7.79
CA LEU A 187 10.56 -23.44 8.83
C LEU A 187 9.26 -24.26 8.91
N GLU A 188 8.86 -24.66 10.12
CA GLU A 188 7.58 -25.35 10.35
C GLU A 188 6.36 -24.46 10.05
N SER A 189 6.44 -23.15 10.35
CA SER A 189 5.39 -22.18 9.96
C SER A 189 5.20 -22.15 8.45
N SER A 190 6.28 -22.20 7.67
CA SER A 190 6.23 -22.25 6.21
C SER A 190 5.75 -23.59 5.66
N LYS A 191 6.02 -24.72 6.34
CA LYS A 191 5.43 -26.02 5.97
C LYS A 191 3.91 -26.00 6.16
N LEU A 192 3.43 -25.45 7.28
CA LEU A 192 2.01 -25.23 7.52
C LEU A 192 1.43 -24.29 6.47
N TRP A 193 2.11 -23.18 6.16
CA TRP A 193 1.71 -22.24 5.11
C TRP A 193 1.46 -22.96 3.79
N ARG A 194 2.45 -23.72 3.31
CA ARG A 194 2.36 -24.47 2.06
C ARG A 194 1.20 -25.46 2.05
N ALA A 195 1.04 -26.26 3.10
CA ALA A 195 -0.05 -27.22 3.20
C ALA A 195 -1.44 -26.55 3.15
N VAL A 196 -1.62 -25.44 3.88
CA VAL A 196 -2.88 -24.68 3.84
C VAL A 196 -3.10 -24.08 2.45
N THR A 197 -2.07 -23.55 1.80
CA THR A 197 -2.18 -23.00 0.45
C THR A 197 -2.62 -24.04 -0.58
N GLU A 198 -2.03 -25.24 -0.54
CA GLU A 198 -2.42 -26.36 -1.40
C GLU A 198 -3.90 -26.75 -1.18
N GLU A 199 -4.35 -26.80 0.08
CA GLU A 199 -5.76 -27.05 0.41
C GLU A 199 -6.69 -25.94 -0.12
N VAL A 200 -6.30 -24.67 0.02
CA VAL A 200 -7.08 -23.54 -0.50
C VAL A 200 -7.21 -23.60 -2.02
N ALA A 201 -6.13 -23.95 -2.72
CA ALA A 201 -6.08 -24.00 -4.18
C ALA A 201 -7.10 -24.96 -4.79
N LEU A 202 -7.47 -26.04 -4.09
CA LEU A 202 -8.52 -26.98 -4.52
C LEU A 202 -9.88 -26.29 -4.73
N ARG A 203 -10.12 -25.13 -4.10
CA ARG A 203 -11.33 -24.32 -4.26
C ARG A 203 -11.30 -23.42 -5.51
N TYR A 204 -10.14 -23.27 -6.15
CA TYR A 204 -9.90 -22.38 -7.28
C TYR A 204 -9.20 -23.13 -8.44
N PRO A 205 -9.85 -24.14 -9.04
CA PRO A 205 -9.22 -25.03 -10.03
C PRO A 205 -8.75 -24.32 -11.31
N ASP A 206 -9.27 -23.13 -11.59
CA ASP A 206 -8.91 -22.32 -12.75
C ASP A 206 -7.70 -21.39 -12.51
N VAL A 207 -7.14 -21.38 -11.30
CA VAL A 207 -6.00 -20.53 -10.91
C VAL A 207 -4.76 -21.41 -10.75
N GLU A 208 -3.71 -21.10 -11.52
CA GLU A 208 -2.42 -21.76 -11.41
C GLU A 208 -1.77 -21.42 -10.07
N LEU A 209 -1.28 -22.45 -9.35
CA LEU A 209 -0.49 -22.28 -8.13
C LEU A 209 0.96 -22.71 -8.40
N GLU A 210 1.90 -21.82 -8.08
CA GLU A 210 3.32 -22.17 -7.94
C GLU A 210 3.83 -21.84 -6.52
N HIS A 211 4.84 -22.60 -6.07
CA HIS A 211 5.55 -22.35 -4.81
C HIS A 211 7.00 -22.00 -5.06
N ILE A 212 7.47 -20.92 -4.45
CA ILE A 212 8.86 -20.47 -4.54
C ILE A 212 9.41 -20.21 -3.14
N LEU A 213 10.69 -20.53 -2.90
CA LEU A 213 11.34 -20.16 -1.65
C LEU A 213 11.70 -18.67 -1.65
N VAL A 214 11.59 -17.99 -0.52
CA VAL A 214 11.80 -16.52 -0.43
C VAL A 214 13.15 -16.04 -0.99
N ASP A 215 14.22 -16.82 -0.84
CA ASP A 215 15.54 -16.52 -1.42
C ASP A 215 15.56 -16.63 -2.94
N ALA A 216 14.89 -17.64 -3.49
CA ALA A 216 14.72 -17.75 -4.94
C ALA A 216 13.79 -16.66 -5.49
N ALA A 217 12.75 -16.28 -4.75
CA ALA A 217 11.84 -15.23 -5.16
C ALA A 217 12.52 -13.86 -5.25
N ALA A 218 13.39 -13.52 -4.28
CA ALA A 218 14.20 -12.31 -4.34
C ALA A 218 15.06 -12.28 -5.61
N MET A 219 15.71 -13.40 -5.96
CA MET A 219 16.46 -13.50 -7.22
C MET A 219 15.56 -13.35 -8.46
N GLU A 220 14.37 -13.94 -8.46
CA GLU A 220 13.45 -13.89 -9.61
C GLU A 220 12.81 -12.50 -9.80
N LEU A 221 12.56 -11.74 -8.73
CA LEU A 221 12.13 -10.33 -8.82
C LEU A 221 13.12 -9.46 -9.60
N ILE A 222 14.41 -9.81 -9.55
CA ILE A 222 15.45 -9.10 -10.31
C ILE A 222 15.59 -9.69 -11.72
N ARG A 223 15.56 -11.02 -11.85
CA ARG A 223 15.88 -11.71 -13.11
C ARG A 223 14.74 -11.72 -14.12
N ASN A 224 13.51 -11.88 -13.65
CA ASN A 224 12.33 -12.00 -14.50
C ASN A 224 11.04 -11.61 -13.73
N PRO A 225 10.91 -10.34 -13.28
CA PRO A 225 9.75 -9.90 -12.50
C PRO A 225 8.41 -10.06 -13.25
N GLY A 226 8.41 -10.00 -14.59
CA GLY A 226 7.20 -10.15 -15.41
C GLY A 226 6.56 -11.55 -15.38
N ARG A 227 7.17 -12.53 -14.70
CA ARG A 227 6.58 -13.88 -14.54
C ARG A 227 5.45 -13.95 -13.50
N PHE A 228 5.36 -12.95 -12.64
CA PHE A 228 4.44 -12.92 -11.50
C PHE A 228 3.12 -12.28 -11.89
N ASP A 229 2.02 -12.75 -11.29
CA ASP A 229 0.70 -12.12 -11.36
C ASP A 229 0.27 -11.72 -9.94
N VAL A 230 -0.05 -12.70 -9.10
CA VAL A 230 -0.31 -12.48 -7.66
C VAL A 230 0.70 -13.25 -6.84
N ILE A 231 1.49 -12.54 -6.04
CA ILE A 231 2.36 -13.13 -5.03
C ILE A 231 1.59 -13.14 -3.70
N VAL A 232 1.64 -14.26 -2.96
CA VAL A 232 1.12 -14.32 -1.59
C VAL A 232 2.18 -14.84 -0.62
N THR A 233 2.34 -14.17 0.52
CA THR A 233 3.40 -14.50 1.48
C THR A 233 3.10 -13.99 2.90
N GLU A 234 3.86 -14.49 3.87
CA GLU A 234 3.76 -14.07 5.27
C GLU A 234 4.28 -12.64 5.51
N ASN A 235 4.08 -12.12 6.72
CA ASN A 235 4.30 -10.72 7.05
C ASN A 235 5.73 -10.23 6.79
N LEU A 236 6.75 -10.91 7.34
CA LEU A 236 8.15 -10.48 7.21
C LEU A 236 8.65 -10.61 5.76
N PHE A 237 8.38 -11.73 5.11
CA PHE A 237 8.80 -11.93 3.71
C PHE A 237 8.09 -10.95 2.77
N GLY A 238 6.80 -10.70 2.99
CA GLY A 238 6.04 -9.73 2.22
C GLY A 238 6.53 -8.31 2.40
N ASP A 239 6.98 -7.95 3.61
CA ASP A 239 7.63 -6.67 3.87
C ASP A 239 8.84 -6.48 2.95
N ILE A 240 9.79 -7.40 3.04
CA ILE A 240 11.06 -7.35 2.32
C ILE A 240 10.84 -7.38 0.81
N LEU A 241 10.05 -8.34 0.31
CA LEU A 241 9.85 -8.53 -1.13
C LEU A 241 9.03 -7.41 -1.77
N SER A 242 8.09 -6.81 -1.04
CA SER A 242 7.31 -5.70 -1.60
C SER A 242 8.12 -4.41 -1.65
N ASP A 243 9.05 -4.20 -0.71
CA ASP A 243 10.03 -3.11 -0.79
C ASP A 243 11.06 -3.37 -1.90
N GLU A 244 11.53 -4.60 -2.08
CA GLU A 244 12.38 -4.98 -3.22
C GLU A 244 11.66 -4.78 -4.57
N ALA A 245 10.38 -5.17 -4.65
CA ALA A 245 9.57 -4.95 -5.85
C ALA A 245 9.29 -3.46 -6.10
N SER A 246 9.27 -2.64 -5.04
CA SER A 246 8.92 -1.24 -5.16
C SER A 246 9.89 -0.44 -6.03
N VAL A 247 11.18 -0.78 -5.98
CA VAL A 247 12.21 -0.09 -6.76
C VAL A 247 12.14 -0.43 -8.24
N LEU A 248 11.41 -1.48 -8.64
CA LEU A 248 11.19 -1.82 -10.05
C LEU A 248 10.49 -0.69 -10.80
N ALA A 249 9.58 0.03 -10.13
CA ALA A 249 8.88 1.20 -10.66
C ALA A 249 9.75 2.48 -10.71
N GLY A 250 11.01 2.41 -10.26
CA GLY A 250 11.99 3.48 -10.32
C GLY A 250 11.91 4.50 -9.17
N SER A 251 10.77 4.62 -8.49
CA SER A 251 10.66 5.42 -7.26
C SER A 251 9.63 4.83 -6.29
N LEU A 252 10.00 4.80 -5.00
CA LEU A 252 9.11 4.50 -3.88
C LEU A 252 7.90 5.46 -3.83
N GLY A 253 8.07 6.69 -4.31
CA GLY A 253 7.02 7.73 -4.38
C GLY A 253 5.86 7.40 -5.31
N MET A 254 5.95 6.32 -6.08
CA MET A 254 4.99 5.95 -7.12
C MET A 254 3.97 4.90 -6.69
N LEU A 255 4.20 4.21 -5.58
CA LEU A 255 3.47 2.97 -5.27
C LEU A 255 2.49 3.13 -4.11
N PRO A 256 1.20 2.88 -4.38
CA PRO A 256 0.18 2.85 -3.34
C PRO A 256 0.17 1.50 -2.62
N SER A 257 -0.56 1.43 -1.52
CA SER A 257 -0.94 0.17 -0.89
C SER A 257 -2.34 0.25 -0.30
N ALA A 258 -2.99 -0.91 -0.21
CA ALA A 258 -4.26 -1.08 0.47
C ALA A 258 -4.16 -2.20 1.50
N SER A 259 -4.79 -2.03 2.66
CA SER A 259 -4.88 -3.03 3.70
C SER A 259 -6.35 -3.32 3.98
N HIS A 260 -6.78 -4.55 3.73
CA HIS A 260 -8.18 -4.96 3.80
C HIS A 260 -8.49 -5.77 5.03
N ALA A 261 -9.60 -5.44 5.68
CA ALA A 261 -10.20 -6.23 6.74
C ALA A 261 -11.14 -7.28 6.15
N GLU A 262 -11.43 -8.32 6.93
CA GLU A 262 -12.47 -9.29 6.56
C GLU A 262 -13.86 -8.63 6.59
N ASN A 263 -14.08 -7.81 7.63
CA ASN A 263 -15.26 -7.00 7.82
C ASN A 263 -14.81 -5.65 8.38
N GLY A 264 -15.18 -4.55 7.73
CA GLY A 264 -14.86 -3.20 8.19
C GLY A 264 -14.13 -2.34 7.15
N PRO A 265 -13.70 -1.13 7.55
CA PRO A 265 -13.05 -0.21 6.64
C PRO A 265 -11.65 -0.69 6.27
N SER A 266 -11.27 -0.43 5.02
CA SER A 266 -9.90 -0.65 4.54
C SER A 266 -9.04 0.60 4.77
N LEU A 267 -7.73 0.38 4.92
CA LEU A 267 -6.71 1.40 5.07
C LEU A 267 -5.93 1.54 3.77
N TYR A 268 -5.72 2.77 3.29
CA TYR A 268 -4.98 3.06 2.07
C TYR A 268 -3.85 4.03 2.37
N GLU A 269 -2.63 3.70 1.95
CA GLU A 269 -1.42 4.45 2.29
C GLU A 269 -0.35 4.28 1.19
N PRO A 270 0.48 5.30 0.96
CA PRO A 270 1.69 5.13 0.15
C PRO A 270 2.66 4.15 0.81
N ILE A 271 3.52 3.50 0.03
CA ILE A 271 4.54 2.59 0.57
C ILE A 271 5.70 3.37 1.23
N HIS A 272 6.00 4.57 0.75
CA HIS A 272 7.14 5.34 1.23
C HIS A 272 6.96 5.82 2.68
N GLY A 273 8.08 6.03 3.38
CA GLY A 273 8.10 6.59 4.73
C GLY A 273 7.85 8.10 4.78
N SER A 274 8.09 8.71 5.94
CA SER A 274 7.79 10.13 6.20
C SER A 274 8.75 11.13 5.57
N ALA A 275 9.89 10.69 5.01
CA ALA A 275 10.89 11.56 4.33
C ALA A 275 11.13 12.91 5.03
N PRO A 276 11.55 12.90 6.31
CA PRO A 276 11.62 14.09 7.16
C PRO A 276 12.63 15.14 6.66
N ASP A 277 13.57 14.73 5.80
CA ASP A 277 14.58 15.57 5.16
C ASP A 277 14.02 16.54 4.11
N ILE A 278 12.84 16.26 3.55
CA ILE A 278 12.16 17.12 2.56
C ILE A 278 10.80 17.63 3.03
N ALA A 279 10.44 17.39 4.29
CA ALA A 279 9.16 17.78 4.86
C ALA A 279 9.01 19.31 4.90
N GLY A 280 7.90 19.82 4.37
CA GLY A 280 7.58 21.23 4.25
C GLY A 280 8.27 21.95 3.08
N GLU A 281 9.02 21.23 2.24
CA GLU A 281 9.75 21.81 1.11
C GLU A 281 8.96 21.81 -0.21
N ASN A 282 7.75 21.23 -0.24
CA ASN A 282 6.94 21.07 -1.46
C ASN A 282 7.66 20.23 -2.54
N LYS A 283 8.46 19.26 -2.11
CA LYS A 283 9.26 18.38 -2.98
C LYS A 283 8.80 16.93 -2.99
N ALA A 284 7.91 16.55 -2.07
CA ALA A 284 7.41 15.18 -1.97
C ALA A 284 6.67 14.77 -3.25
N ASN A 285 6.84 13.52 -3.68
CA ASN A 285 6.09 12.96 -4.79
C ASN A 285 4.67 12.57 -4.32
N PRO A 286 3.59 13.21 -4.83
CA PRO A 286 2.23 12.93 -4.38
C PRO A 286 1.58 11.72 -5.06
N ILE A 287 2.26 11.07 -6.04
CA ILE A 287 1.66 10.04 -6.90
C ILE A 287 1.16 8.85 -6.09
N ALA A 288 1.98 8.27 -5.21
CA ALA A 288 1.56 7.12 -4.38
C ALA A 288 0.30 7.41 -3.56
N MET A 289 0.16 8.64 -3.06
CA MET A 289 -1.02 9.05 -2.29
C MET A 289 -2.26 9.19 -3.19
N MET A 290 -2.13 9.80 -4.37
CA MET A 290 -3.23 9.89 -5.34
C MET A 290 -3.66 8.51 -5.86
N ARG A 291 -2.72 7.60 -6.08
CA ARG A 291 -3.02 6.21 -6.42
C ARG A 291 -3.67 5.45 -5.26
N SER A 292 -3.32 5.78 -4.02
CA SER A 292 -4.02 5.25 -2.83
C SER A 292 -5.48 5.70 -2.78
N VAL A 293 -5.78 6.94 -3.19
CA VAL A 293 -7.16 7.40 -3.41
C VAL A 293 -7.83 6.60 -4.52
N ALA A 294 -7.17 6.37 -5.66
CA ALA A 294 -7.72 5.59 -6.75
C ALA A 294 -8.08 4.14 -6.32
N MET A 295 -7.18 3.49 -5.57
CA MET A 295 -7.44 2.18 -4.96
C MET A 295 -8.64 2.22 -4.01
N MET A 296 -8.74 3.23 -3.14
CA MET A 296 -9.87 3.39 -2.22
C MET A 296 -11.20 3.51 -2.96
N LEU A 297 -11.28 4.38 -3.97
CA LEU A 297 -12.48 4.59 -4.77
C LEU A 297 -12.92 3.28 -5.43
N GLY A 298 -12.00 2.58 -6.09
CA GLY A 298 -12.31 1.33 -6.78
C GLY A 298 -12.66 0.17 -5.85
N GLN A 299 -11.89 -0.03 -4.78
CA GLN A 299 -11.94 -1.25 -3.96
C GLN A 299 -12.92 -1.16 -2.79
N SER A 300 -13.06 0.01 -2.14
CA SER A 300 -14.00 0.19 -1.03
C SER A 300 -15.36 0.72 -1.48
N PHE A 301 -15.40 1.58 -2.51
CA PHE A 301 -16.63 2.25 -2.92
C PHE A 301 -17.22 1.74 -4.24
N GLY A 302 -16.51 0.87 -4.97
CA GLY A 302 -16.94 0.39 -6.29
C GLY A 302 -16.89 1.46 -7.38
N LEU A 303 -16.22 2.59 -7.12
CA LEU A 303 -16.06 3.72 -8.03
C LEU A 303 -14.85 3.50 -8.94
N THR A 304 -14.86 2.39 -9.68
CA THR A 304 -13.73 1.96 -10.53
C THR A 304 -13.46 2.96 -11.66
N ARG A 305 -14.51 3.60 -12.19
CA ARG A 305 -14.37 4.62 -13.25
C ARG A 305 -13.62 5.85 -12.74
N GLU A 306 -13.96 6.29 -11.54
CA GLU A 306 -13.36 7.45 -10.88
C GLU A 306 -11.90 7.18 -10.50
N GLY A 307 -11.61 6.00 -9.95
CA GLY A 307 -10.24 5.56 -9.72
C GLY A 307 -9.41 5.52 -11.00
N TYR A 308 -9.97 4.94 -12.08
CA TYR A 308 -9.29 4.91 -13.39
C TYR A 308 -9.02 6.31 -13.95
N ALA A 309 -9.92 7.28 -13.74
CA ALA A 309 -9.69 8.65 -14.18
C ALA A 309 -8.48 9.30 -13.49
N ILE A 310 -8.23 8.99 -12.21
CA ILE A 310 -7.04 9.46 -11.48
C ILE A 310 -5.79 8.82 -12.08
N GLU A 311 -5.76 7.49 -12.22
CA GLU A 311 -4.60 6.78 -12.79
C GLU A 311 -4.29 7.25 -14.21
N SER A 312 -5.32 7.36 -15.05
CA SER A 312 -5.20 7.86 -16.44
C SER A 312 -4.61 9.28 -16.49
N ALA A 313 -5.04 10.17 -15.59
CA ALA A 313 -4.50 11.52 -15.52
C ALA A 313 -3.03 11.53 -15.04
N ILE A 314 -2.67 10.73 -14.04
CA ILE A 314 -1.28 10.56 -13.59
C ILE A 314 -0.40 10.09 -14.75
N SER A 315 -0.80 9.01 -15.44
CA SER A 315 -0.04 8.47 -16.57
C SER A 315 0.09 9.47 -17.72
N ALA A 316 -0.94 10.26 -18.01
CA ALA A 316 -0.88 11.31 -19.04
C ALA A 316 0.08 12.45 -18.66
N VAL A 317 0.07 12.92 -17.41
CA VAL A 317 1.01 13.92 -16.91
C VAL A 317 2.46 13.42 -16.99
N LEU A 318 2.72 12.18 -16.58
CA LEU A 318 4.04 11.56 -16.69
C LEU A 318 4.51 11.44 -18.15
N LYS A 319 3.62 11.02 -19.06
CA LYS A 319 3.89 10.95 -20.51
C LYS A 319 4.18 12.31 -21.14
N SER A 320 3.69 13.40 -20.54
CA SER A 320 4.02 14.78 -20.95
C SER A 320 5.42 15.23 -20.51
N GLY A 321 6.16 14.40 -19.78
CA GLY A 321 7.50 14.69 -19.27
C GLY A 321 7.52 15.44 -17.94
N LYS A 322 6.36 15.62 -17.29
CA LYS A 322 6.27 16.25 -15.96
C LYS A 322 6.43 15.19 -14.88
N GLY A 323 7.29 15.45 -13.91
CA GLY A 323 7.52 14.58 -12.76
C GLY A 323 8.18 15.36 -11.62
N THR A 324 8.15 14.82 -10.42
CA THR A 324 8.90 15.35 -9.27
C THR A 324 10.38 14.95 -9.34
N ALA A 325 11.21 15.52 -8.47
CA ALA A 325 12.67 15.36 -8.52
C ALA A 325 13.15 13.90 -8.42
N ASP A 326 12.46 13.07 -7.65
CA ASP A 326 12.77 11.64 -7.47
C ASP A 326 12.58 10.80 -8.73
N ILE A 327 11.78 11.29 -9.69
CA ILE A 327 11.55 10.67 -11.00
C ILE A 327 12.12 11.50 -12.14
N GLY A 328 13.10 12.36 -11.85
CA GLY A 328 13.90 13.08 -12.85
C GLY A 328 13.27 14.36 -13.42
N GLY A 329 12.16 14.85 -12.84
CA GLY A 329 11.54 16.11 -13.24
C GLY A 329 11.81 17.26 -12.25
N ASP A 330 11.14 18.39 -12.46
CA ASP A 330 11.28 19.63 -11.68
C ASP A 330 9.95 20.10 -11.06
N ALA A 331 8.90 19.30 -11.15
CA ALA A 331 7.62 19.62 -10.55
C ALA A 331 7.72 19.59 -9.02
N THR A 332 7.02 20.52 -8.36
CA THR A 332 6.76 20.48 -6.93
C THR A 332 5.57 19.58 -6.64
N THR A 333 5.36 19.20 -5.38
CA THR A 333 4.16 18.46 -4.96
C THR A 333 2.90 19.17 -5.46
N THR A 334 2.80 20.48 -5.20
CA THR A 334 1.67 21.30 -5.63
C THR A 334 1.54 21.39 -7.16
N SER A 335 2.62 21.61 -7.90
CA SER A 335 2.52 21.80 -9.36
C SER A 335 2.18 20.51 -10.08
N PHE A 336 2.66 19.35 -9.58
CA PHE A 336 2.30 18.04 -10.08
C PHE A 336 0.81 17.73 -9.81
N THR A 337 0.33 17.92 -8.58
CA THR A 337 -1.08 17.73 -8.23
C THR A 337 -2.02 18.56 -9.10
N LYS A 338 -1.68 19.84 -9.34
CA LYS A 338 -2.44 20.71 -10.25
C LYS A 338 -2.47 20.20 -11.68
N ALA A 339 -1.34 19.68 -12.19
CA ALA A 339 -1.28 19.11 -13.52
C ALA A 339 -2.21 17.88 -13.65
N VAL A 340 -2.23 17.02 -12.65
CA VAL A 340 -3.14 15.85 -12.61
C VAL A 340 -4.60 16.30 -12.58
N ILE A 341 -4.93 17.27 -11.74
CA ILE A 341 -6.29 17.81 -11.65
C ILE A 341 -6.75 18.42 -12.98
N GLN A 342 -5.90 19.23 -13.62
CA GLN A 342 -6.19 19.80 -14.94
C GLN A 342 -6.43 18.71 -15.98
N GLU A 343 -5.58 17.68 -16.00
CA GLU A 343 -5.72 16.55 -16.92
C GLU A 343 -7.04 15.78 -16.69
N MET A 344 -7.44 15.57 -15.42
CA MET A 344 -8.74 14.97 -15.10
C MET A 344 -9.92 15.80 -15.66
N GLU A 345 -9.84 17.13 -15.60
CA GLU A 345 -10.85 18.03 -16.18
C GLU A 345 -10.91 17.89 -17.71
N GLU A 346 -9.76 17.93 -18.36
CA GLU A 346 -9.64 17.85 -19.82
C GLU A 346 -10.17 16.50 -20.34
N GLN A 347 -9.79 15.39 -19.71
CA GLN A 347 -10.29 14.05 -20.06
C GLN A 347 -11.81 13.95 -19.88
N ALA A 348 -12.38 14.56 -18.83
CA ALA A 348 -13.82 14.58 -18.60
C ALA A 348 -14.58 15.41 -19.64
N LEU A 349 -14.01 16.51 -20.14
CA LEU A 349 -14.59 17.33 -21.20
C LEU A 349 -14.59 16.60 -22.55
N VAL A 350 -13.48 15.94 -22.90
CA VAL A 350 -13.38 15.14 -24.15
C VAL A 350 -14.37 13.98 -24.12
N GLY A 351 -14.54 13.32 -22.98
CA GLY A 351 -15.50 12.22 -22.80
C GLY A 351 -16.98 12.64 -22.89
N ARG A 352 -17.31 13.92 -22.73
CA ARG A 352 -18.68 14.46 -22.88
C ARG A 352 -19.00 14.89 -24.32
N GLY A 353 -18.00 14.99 -25.20
CA GLY A 353 -18.15 15.37 -26.61
C GLY A 353 -18.29 14.19 -27.58
N ARG A 354 -18.36 12.96 -27.07
CA ARG A 354 -18.65 11.72 -27.81
C ARG A 354 -19.98 11.14 -27.36
#